data_AF-A0A820C5W0-F1
#
_entry.id   AF-A0A820C5W0-F1
#
_cell.length_a   1.000
_cell.length_b   1.000
_cell.length_c   1.000
_cell.angle_alpha   90.00
_cell.angle_beta   90.00
_cell.angle_gamma   90.00
#
_symmetry.space_group_name_H-M   'P 1'
#
loop_
_entity.id
_entity.type
_entity.pdbx_description
1 polymer ?
#
loop_
_entity_poly.entity_id
_entity_poly.type
_entity_poly.pdbx_seq_one_letter_code
_entity_poly.pdbx_strand_id
1 'polypeptide(L)'
;MGAAECPSTIYRVGLTTITNQIELVVTFNETTVGSAPFDGLIQSINSSLLYGVTSQGGMNNRGTIFRLNINNDESLEKLFDIPSDDIFGYETLGGLLEVRNNSFYGPANLGGKYGLGTIYKVTIN
;
A
#
# COMPACT_ATOMS: atom_id res chain seq x y z
N MET A 1 10.94 2.40 25.38
CA MET A 1 9.57 1.85 25.40
C MET A 1 9.31 1.34 24.00
N GLY A 2 9.28 0.01 23.83
CA GLY A 2 9.12 -0.62 22.52
C GLY A 2 7.72 -0.35 22.00
N ALA A 3 7.63 0.24 20.82
CA ALA A 3 6.37 0.26 20.07
C ALA A 3 5.94 -1.20 19.89
N ALA A 4 4.73 -1.52 20.31
CA ALA A 4 4.11 -2.78 19.93
C ALA A 4 4.02 -2.76 18.40
N GLU A 5 4.83 -3.58 17.74
CA GLU A 5 4.64 -3.85 16.32
C GLU A 5 3.21 -4.37 16.18
N CYS A 6 2.37 -3.67 15.42
CA CYS A 6 1.08 -4.18 15.00
C CYS A 6 1.29 -4.89 13.67
N PRO A 7 1.74 -6.17 13.66
CA PRO A 7 1.92 -6.89 12.42
C PRO A 7 0.56 -6.95 11.73
N SER A 8 0.58 -6.59 10.46
CA SER A 8 -0.60 -6.63 9.61
C SER A 8 -0.36 -7.62 8.48
N THR A 9 -1.42 -8.11 7.85
CA THR A 9 -1.33 -9.27 6.96
C THR A 9 -2.16 -9.10 5.69
N ILE A 10 -1.69 -9.71 4.59
CA ILE A 10 -2.49 -9.94 3.38
C ILE A 10 -2.94 -11.40 3.36
N TYR A 11 -4.21 -11.62 3.04
CA TYR A 11 -4.79 -12.95 2.85
C TYR A 11 -5.16 -13.17 1.38
N ARG A 12 -5.01 -14.40 0.91
CA ARG A 12 -5.54 -14.90 -0.36
C ARG A 12 -6.77 -15.75 -0.08
N VAL A 13 -7.85 -15.52 -0.84
CA VAL A 13 -9.08 -16.31 -0.72
C VAL A 13 -9.26 -17.14 -1.99
N GLY A 14 -9.22 -18.46 -1.83
CA GLY A 14 -9.51 -19.42 -2.89
C GLY A 14 -10.97 -19.87 -2.83
N LEU A 15 -11.64 -19.83 -3.98
CA LEU A 15 -12.96 -20.46 -4.15
C LEU A 15 -12.76 -21.75 -4.94
N THR A 16 -12.98 -22.90 -4.29
CA THR A 16 -13.18 -24.16 -5.00
C THR A 16 -14.67 -24.46 -5.08
N THR A 17 -15.11 -25.35 -5.97
CA THR A 17 -16.52 -25.70 -6.17
C THR A 17 -17.23 -26.27 -4.93
N ILE A 18 -16.52 -26.48 -3.81
CA ILE A 18 -17.08 -27.10 -2.60
C ILE A 18 -16.59 -26.46 -1.28
N THR A 19 -15.49 -25.69 -1.26
CA THR A 19 -15.01 -25.00 -0.04
C THR A 19 -14.33 -23.66 -0.32
N ASN A 20 -14.57 -22.70 0.58
CA ASN A 20 -13.81 -21.45 0.66
C ASN A 20 -12.55 -21.72 1.50
N GLN A 21 -11.39 -21.29 1.03
CA GLN A 21 -10.14 -21.34 1.79
C GLN A 21 -9.54 -19.95 1.90
N ILE A 22 -9.04 -19.62 3.10
CA ILE A 22 -8.30 -18.39 3.39
C ILE A 22 -6.87 -18.80 3.73
N GLU A 23 -5.91 -18.19 3.05
CA GLU A 23 -4.48 -18.43 3.23
C GLU A 23 -3.78 -17.13 3.62
N LEU A 24 -2.90 -17.19 4.63
CA LEU A 24 -2.00 -16.09 4.95
C LEU A 24 -0.90 -16.03 3.88
N VAL A 25 -0.79 -14.90 3.18
CA VAL A 25 0.18 -14.72 2.09
C VAL A 25 1.43 -14.03 2.62
N VAL A 26 1.27 -12.86 3.23
CA VAL A 26 2.41 -12.09 3.76
C VAL A 26 2.06 -11.46 5.10
N THR A 27 3.05 -11.45 5.99
CA THR A 27 3.08 -10.66 7.23
C THR A 27 4.00 -9.47 7.04
N PHE A 28 3.47 -8.27 7.29
CA PHE A 28 4.21 -7.02 7.17
C PHE A 28 5.17 -6.82 8.34
N ASN A 29 6.29 -6.16 8.07
CA ASN A 29 7.24 -5.69 9.05
C ASN A 29 7.50 -4.20 8.79
N GLU A 30 7.33 -3.39 9.85
CA GLU A 30 7.45 -1.93 9.80
C GLU A 30 8.81 -1.47 9.24
N THR A 31 9.88 -2.19 9.56
CA THR A 31 11.26 -1.81 9.19
C THR A 31 11.60 -2.09 7.72
N THR A 32 10.91 -3.01 7.05
CA THR A 32 11.23 -3.42 5.67
C THR A 32 10.29 -2.80 4.65
N VAL A 33 8.99 -2.91 4.90
CA VAL A 33 7.91 -2.59 3.94
C VAL A 33 6.82 -1.71 4.54
N GLY A 34 6.98 -1.29 5.80
CA GLY A 34 5.94 -0.61 6.54
C GLY A 34 4.92 -1.57 7.16
N SER A 35 3.96 -1.00 7.91
CA SER A 35 2.95 -1.73 8.69
C SER A 35 1.59 -1.03 8.60
N ALA A 36 0.53 -1.71 9.03
CA ALA A 36 -0.85 -1.22 8.87
C ALA A 36 -1.20 -0.90 7.40
N PRO A 37 -1.27 -1.91 6.50
CA PRO A 37 -1.90 -1.75 5.21
C PRO A 37 -3.34 -1.30 5.44
N PHE A 38 -3.66 -0.10 4.95
CA PHE A 38 -4.84 0.63 5.40
C PHE A 38 -6.03 0.49 4.43
N ASP A 39 -5.77 0.29 3.14
CA ASP A 39 -6.79 0.10 2.11
C ASP A 39 -6.53 -1.16 1.27
N GLY A 40 -7.47 -1.49 0.39
CA GLY A 40 -7.40 -2.62 -0.52
C GLY A 40 -6.21 -2.57 -1.49
N LEU A 41 -5.83 -3.75 -1.96
CA LEU A 41 -4.83 -3.91 -3.02
C LEU A 41 -5.44 -3.58 -4.36
N ILE A 42 -4.69 -2.90 -5.22
CA ILE A 42 -5.01 -2.75 -6.63
C ILE A 42 -4.12 -3.68 -7.46
N GLN A 43 -4.74 -4.47 -8.34
CA GLN A 43 -3.99 -5.21 -9.35
C GLN A 43 -3.66 -4.29 -10.53
N SER A 44 -2.42 -4.34 -11.00
CA SER A 44 -2.07 -3.61 -12.22
C SER A 44 -2.73 -4.21 -13.45
N ILE A 45 -3.22 -3.34 -14.33
CA ILE A 45 -3.99 -3.65 -15.54
C ILE A 45 -3.22 -4.61 -16.48
N ASN A 46 -1.89 -4.49 -16.54
CA ASN A 46 -1.06 -5.21 -17.51
C ASN A 46 -0.06 -6.18 -16.87
N SER A 47 -0.19 -6.49 -15.58
CA SER A 47 0.77 -7.36 -14.88
C SER A 47 0.14 -8.20 -13.78
N SER A 48 0.91 -9.17 -13.28
CA SER A 48 0.55 -9.96 -12.10
C SER A 48 0.97 -9.26 -10.79
N LEU A 49 1.12 -7.94 -10.80
CA LEU A 49 1.53 -7.16 -9.63
C LEU A 49 0.31 -6.56 -8.94
N LEU A 50 0.24 -6.75 -7.62
CA LEU A 50 -0.61 -6.04 -6.69
C LEU A 50 0.18 -4.87 -6.10
N TYR A 51 -0.49 -3.75 -5.91
CA TYR A 51 0.05 -2.56 -5.28
C TYR A 51 -0.82 -2.19 -4.09
N GLY A 52 -0.21 -1.67 -3.05
CA GLY A 52 -0.91 -1.22 -1.86
C GLY A 52 -0.13 -0.16 -1.12
N VAL A 53 -0.76 0.37 -0.08
CA VAL A 53 -0.20 1.41 0.78
C VAL A 53 -0.22 0.92 2.23
N THR A 54 0.87 1.18 2.95
CA THR A 54 0.91 1.09 4.41
C THR A 54 0.68 2.47 4.99
N SER A 55 -0.03 2.60 6.12
CA SER A 55 -0.18 3.89 6.82
C SER A 55 0.94 4.16 7.82
N GLN A 56 1.74 3.15 8.14
CA GLN A 56 2.87 3.22 9.07
C GLN A 56 4.15 2.67 8.43
N GLY A 57 5.29 2.98 9.04
CA GLY A 57 6.63 2.82 8.50
C GLY A 57 7.01 3.91 7.49
N GLY A 58 8.16 3.72 6.83
CA GLY A 58 8.71 4.69 5.89
C GLY A 58 9.18 6.00 6.55
N MET A 59 9.41 7.02 5.73
CA MET A 59 9.86 8.33 6.18
C MET A 59 8.82 8.97 7.11
N ASN A 60 9.25 9.46 8.27
CA ASN A 60 8.41 10.11 9.28
C ASN A 60 7.18 9.28 9.75
N ASN A 61 7.22 7.95 9.60
CA ASN A 61 6.11 7.05 9.90
C ASN A 61 4.82 7.41 9.14
N ARG A 62 4.94 7.88 7.89
CA ARG A 62 3.80 8.31 7.06
C ARG A 62 3.32 7.25 6.07
N GLY A 63 3.91 6.06 6.12
CA GLY A 63 3.55 4.98 5.25
C GLY A 63 4.46 4.81 4.05
N THR A 64 4.23 3.72 3.33
CA THR A 64 4.98 3.35 2.13
C THR A 64 4.04 2.86 1.05
N ILE A 65 4.51 2.86 -0.19
CA ILE A 65 3.87 2.13 -1.28
C ILE A 65 4.67 0.86 -1.54
N PHE A 66 3.99 -0.28 -1.58
CA PHE A 66 4.59 -1.59 -1.80
C PHE A 66 3.98 -2.26 -3.03
N ARG A 67 4.67 -3.30 -3.54
CA ARG A 67 4.11 -4.23 -4.51
C ARG A 67 4.33 -5.69 -4.11
N LEU A 68 3.48 -6.56 -4.64
CA LEU A 68 3.52 -8.01 -4.47
C LEU A 68 3.13 -8.69 -5.79
N ASN A 69 3.87 -9.69 -6.23
CA ASN A 69 3.48 -10.53 -7.36
C ASN A 69 2.49 -11.61 -6.90
N ILE A 70 1.33 -11.70 -7.56
CA ILE A 70 0.27 -12.66 -7.28
C ILE A 70 0.78 -14.12 -7.34
N ASN A 71 1.79 -14.37 -8.18
CA ASN A 71 2.35 -15.70 -8.40
C ASN A 71 3.58 -15.99 -7.52
N ASN A 72 4.03 -15.04 -6.70
CA ASN A 72 5.18 -15.22 -5.82
C ASN A 72 4.99 -14.43 -4.52
N ASP A 73 4.54 -15.12 -3.47
CA ASP A 73 4.27 -14.52 -2.16
C ASP A 73 5.53 -13.91 -1.50
N GLU A 74 6.73 -14.37 -1.89
CA GLU A 74 8.01 -13.84 -1.39
C GLU A 74 8.44 -12.54 -2.09
N SER A 75 7.70 -12.08 -3.10
CA SER A 75 8.04 -10.87 -3.86
C SER A 75 7.54 -9.56 -3.25
N LEU A 76 7.06 -9.59 -2.00
CA LEU A 76 6.67 -8.35 -1.32
C LEU A 76 7.87 -7.42 -1.21
N GLU A 77 7.74 -6.21 -1.75
CA GLU A 77 8.79 -5.21 -1.68
C GLU A 77 8.22 -3.81 -1.50
N LYS A 78 8.99 -2.98 -0.80
CA LYS A 78 8.77 -1.54 -0.72
C LYS A 78 9.25 -0.89 -2.01
N LEU A 79 8.41 -0.05 -2.61
CA LEU A 79 8.79 0.77 -3.77
C LEU A 79 9.32 2.13 -3.35
N PHE A 80 8.57 2.85 -2.51
CA PHE A 80 8.97 4.17 -2.02
C PHE A 80 8.22 4.54 -0.74
N ASP A 81 8.84 5.42 0.03
CA ASP A 81 8.17 6.07 1.17
C ASP A 81 7.20 7.13 0.63
N ILE A 82 6.04 7.26 1.27
CA ILE A 82 5.09 8.31 0.89
C ILE A 82 5.70 9.66 1.27
N PRO A 83 5.87 10.60 0.32
CA PRO A 83 6.45 11.89 0.61
C PRO A 83 5.55 12.65 1.58
N SER A 84 6.16 13.27 2.58
CA SER A 84 5.47 14.04 3.59
C SER A 84 5.90 15.50 3.49
N ASP A 85 5.19 16.29 2.69
CA ASP A 85 5.22 17.73 2.80
C ASP A 85 3.82 18.33 2.68
N ASP A 86 3.66 19.56 3.15
CA ASP A 86 2.37 20.25 3.19
C ASP A 86 1.81 20.52 1.78
N ILE A 87 2.60 20.35 0.72
CA ILE A 87 2.20 20.60 -0.67
C ILE A 87 1.63 19.33 -1.30
N PHE A 88 2.30 18.18 -1.15
CA PHE A 88 1.87 16.88 -1.68
C PHE A 88 0.78 16.24 -0.84
N GLY A 89 0.69 16.60 0.44
CA GLY A 89 -0.24 16.02 1.38
C GLY A 89 0.30 14.75 2.05
N TYR A 90 -0.27 14.42 3.20
CA TYR A 90 0.14 13.28 4.02
C TYR A 90 -1.07 12.51 4.56
N GLU A 91 -0.82 11.35 5.18
CA GLU A 91 -1.86 10.40 5.60
C GLU A 91 -2.71 9.92 4.41
N THR A 92 -2.09 9.13 3.55
CA THR A 92 -2.79 8.49 2.43
C THR A 92 -3.58 7.29 2.96
N LEU A 93 -4.81 7.56 3.36
CA LEU A 93 -5.75 6.57 3.91
C LEU A 93 -6.65 5.97 2.82
N GLY A 94 -6.41 6.29 1.55
CA GLY A 94 -7.18 5.78 0.42
C GLY A 94 -6.31 5.04 -0.58
N GLY A 95 -6.96 4.13 -1.30
CA GLY A 95 -6.35 3.20 -2.22
C GLY A 95 -5.81 3.89 -3.46
N LEU A 96 -4.94 3.18 -4.16
CA LEU A 96 -4.40 3.61 -5.44
C LEU A 96 -5.36 3.24 -6.56
N LEU A 97 -5.48 4.14 -7.55
CA LEU A 97 -6.16 3.89 -8.81
C LEU A 97 -5.15 3.90 -9.96
N GLU A 98 -4.96 2.78 -10.64
CA GLU A 98 -4.20 2.76 -11.88
C GLU A 98 -5.03 3.37 -13.01
N VAL A 99 -4.50 4.41 -13.66
CA VAL A 99 -5.15 5.06 -14.80
C VAL A 99 -4.52 4.62 -16.12
N ARG A 100 -3.19 4.47 -16.18
CA ARG A 100 -2.48 4.03 -17.39
C ARG A 100 -1.06 3.59 -17.08
N ASN A 101 -0.66 2.41 -17.54
CA ASN A 101 0.71 1.90 -17.55
C ASN A 101 1.53 2.35 -16.34
N ASN A 102 1.21 1.79 -15.17
CA ASN A 102 1.88 2.07 -13.91
C ASN A 102 1.78 3.53 -13.40
N SER A 103 0.87 4.33 -13.95
CA SER A 103 0.46 5.61 -13.36
C SER A 103 -0.70 5.39 -12.40
N PHE A 104 -0.45 5.61 -11.13
CA PHE A 104 -1.40 5.49 -10.04
C PHE A 104 -1.76 6.86 -9.49
N TYR A 105 -3.01 7.02 -9.06
CA TYR A 105 -3.48 8.19 -8.34
C TYR A 105 -3.97 7.77 -6.96
N GLY A 106 -3.70 8.58 -5.95
CA GLY A 106 -4.17 8.34 -4.60
C GLY A 106 -4.57 9.64 -3.91
N PRO A 107 -5.51 9.58 -2.94
CA PRO A 107 -5.83 10.71 -2.10
C PRO A 107 -4.83 10.85 -0.94
N ALA A 108 -4.45 12.08 -0.61
CA ALA A 108 -3.87 12.41 0.69
C ALA A 108 -4.91 13.19 1.49
N ASN A 109 -5.20 12.78 2.72
CA ASN A 109 -6.28 13.38 3.51
C ASN A 109 -5.89 14.72 4.14
N LEU A 110 -4.59 14.96 4.29
CA LEU A 110 -4.05 16.18 4.88
C LEU A 110 -3.05 16.86 3.95
N GLY A 111 -2.70 18.10 4.25
CA GLY A 111 -1.89 18.99 3.42
C GLY A 111 -2.71 19.68 2.33
N GLY A 112 -2.04 20.23 1.32
CA GLY A 112 -2.67 21.08 0.33
C GLY A 112 -3.15 22.42 0.90
N LYS A 113 -3.87 23.19 0.09
CA LYS A 113 -4.39 24.50 0.50
C LYS A 113 -5.38 24.33 1.66
N TYR A 114 -5.09 24.98 2.79
CA TYR A 114 -5.86 24.90 4.03
C TYR A 114 -5.87 23.52 4.72
N GLY A 115 -4.97 22.61 4.34
CA GLY A 115 -4.88 21.29 4.99
C GLY A 115 -6.05 20.35 4.66
N LEU A 116 -6.78 20.59 3.57
CA LEU A 116 -7.97 19.83 3.17
C LEU A 116 -7.68 18.61 2.29
N GLY A 117 -6.41 18.27 2.13
CA GLY A 117 -5.96 17.15 1.33
C GLY A 117 -5.66 17.50 -0.13
N THR A 118 -5.17 16.48 -0.84
CA THR A 118 -4.71 16.57 -2.23
C THR A 118 -5.00 15.26 -2.96
N ILE A 119 -4.84 15.27 -4.28
CA ILE A 119 -4.70 14.06 -5.09
C ILE A 119 -3.28 14.06 -5.64
N TYR A 120 -2.54 12.98 -5.41
CA TYR A 120 -1.20 12.81 -5.94
C TYR A 120 -1.20 11.78 -7.08
N LYS A 121 -0.20 11.89 -7.96
CA LYS A 121 0.10 10.91 -8.99
C LYS A 121 1.45 10.27 -8.69
N VAL A 122 1.52 8.96 -8.76
CA VAL A 122 2.78 8.22 -8.77
C VAL A 122 2.92 7.48 -10.09
N THR A 123 4.11 7.51 -10.68
CA THR A 123 4.45 6.66 -11.83
C THR A 123 5.51 5.66 -11.37
N ILE A 124 5.23 4.38 -11.54
CA ILE A 124 6.10 3.28 -11.12
C ILE A 124 6.78 2.71 -12.38
N ASN A 125 8.11 2.66 -12.38
CA ASN A 125 8.88 2.12 -13.52
C ASN A 125 9.11 0.62 -13.37
#